data_AF-A0A067BXU7-F1
#
_entry.id   AF-A0A067BXU7-F1
#
_cell.length_a   1.000
_cell.length_b   1.000
_cell.length_c   1.000
_cell.angle_alpha   90.00
_cell.angle_beta   90.00
_cell.angle_gamma   90.00
#
_symmetry.space_group_name_H-M   'P 1'
#
loop_
_entity.id
_entity.type
_entity.pdbx_description
1 polymer ?
#
loop_
_entity_poly.entity_id
_entity_poly.type
_entity_poly.pdbx_seq_one_letter_code
_entity_poly.pdbx_strand_id
1 'polypeptide(L)' 'MKKPIAIRLQGTNVEKARQLIENSGFRMIVANDLDDAAQKAVKIADIVAQAEEVHVNVSFDWTLVLAA' A
#
# COMPACT_ATOMS: atom_id res chain seq x y z
N MET A 1 6.16 6.72 14.29
CA MET A 1 5.42 7.03 13.04
C MET A 1 5.59 5.86 12.07
N LYS A 2 4.50 5.16 11.72
CA LYS A 2 4.49 4.16 10.64
C LYS A 2 3.74 4.78 9.46
N LYS A 3 4.45 5.56 8.64
CA LYS A 3 3.87 6.18 7.44
C LYS A 3 3.80 5.13 6.32
N PRO A 4 2.70 5.04 5.56
CA PRO A 4 2.64 4.15 4.41
C PRO A 4 3.63 4.62 3.35
N ILE A 5 4.32 3.66 2.70
CA ILE A 5 5.28 3.92 1.63
C ILE A 5 4.66 3.43 0.32
N ALA A 6 4.50 4.32 -0.66
CA ALA A 6 4.10 3.96 -2.00
C ALA A 6 5.35 3.76 -2.86
N ILE A 7 5.42 2.65 -3.59
CA ILE A 7 6.55 2.32 -4.47
C ILE A 7 6.07 1.94 -5.86
N ARG A 8 6.82 2.38 -6.87
CA ARG A 8 6.63 1.99 -8.26
C ARG A 8 7.73 1.01 -8.67
N LEU A 9 7.32 -0.18 -9.09
CA LEU A 9 8.23 -1.21 -9.59
C LEU A 9 8.24 -1.17 -11.13
N GLN A 10 9.43 -1.08 -11.74
CA GLN A 10 9.60 -1.12 -13.19
C GLN A 10 10.72 -2.08 -13.59
N GLY A 11 10.53 -2.79 -14.70
CA GLY A 11 11.52 -3.69 -15.30
C GLY A 11 10.98 -5.10 -15.58
N THR A 12 11.88 -6.04 -15.87
CA THR A 12 11.55 -7.42 -16.25
C THR A 12 11.24 -8.35 -15.06
N ASN A 13 11.64 -7.99 -13.85
CA ASN A 13 11.47 -8.81 -12.64
C ASN A 13 10.54 -8.15 -11.61
N VAL A 14 9.54 -7.39 -12.06
CA VAL A 14 8.56 -6.73 -11.18
C VAL A 14 7.90 -7.72 -10.24
N GLU A 15 7.54 -8.91 -10.72
CA GLU A 15 6.89 -9.93 -9.89
C GLU A 15 7.80 -10.46 -8.77
N LYS A 16 9.08 -10.70 -9.06
CA LYS A 16 10.06 -11.14 -8.04
C LYS A 16 10.33 -10.04 -7.01
N ALA A 17 10.41 -8.79 -7.46
CA ALA A 17 10.55 -7.64 -6.57
C ALA A 17 9.32 -7.51 -5.66
N ARG A 18 8.12 -7.73 -6.20
CA ARG A 18 6.85 -7.75 -5.46
C ARG A 18 6.88 -8.81 -4.34
N GLN A 19 7.27 -10.03 -4.68
CA GLN A 19 7.39 -11.14 -3.71
C GLN A 19 8.46 -10.88 -2.64
N LEU A 20 9.60 -10.29 -3.01
CA LEU A 20 10.65 -9.93 -2.05
C LEU A 20 10.14 -8.90 -1.04
N ILE A 21 9.38 -7.92 -1.52
CA ILE A 21 8.75 -6.89 -0.71
C ILE A 21 7.71 -7.48 0.24
N GLU A 22 6.86 -8.40 -0.24
CA GLU A 22 5.88 -9.09 0.60
C GLU A 22 6.57 -9.85 1.75
N ASN A 23 7.66 -10.55 1.44
CA ASN A 23 8.42 -11.33 2.43
C ASN A 23 9.27 -10.47 3.38
N SER A 24 9.47 -9.17 3.07
CA SER A 24 10.31 -8.27 3.86
C SER A 24 9.63 -7.73 5.13
N GLY A 25 8.30 -7.90 5.27
CA GLY A 25 7.52 -7.36 6.38
C GLY A 25 7.35 -5.83 6.36
N PHE A 26 7.78 -5.17 5.27
CA PHE A 26 7.54 -3.75 5.06
C PHE A 26 6.12 -3.50 4.52
N ARG A 27 5.43 -2.55 5.15
CA ARG A 27 4.10 -2.08 4.71
C ARG A 27 4.25 -1.12 3.54
N MET A 28 4.16 -1.65 2.33
CA MET A 28 4.30 -0.87 1.10
C MET A 28 3.12 -1.07 0.17
N ILE A 29 2.71 0.02 -0.48
CA ILE A 29 1.65 0.05 -1.48
C ILE A 29 2.32 0.00 -2.84
N VAL A 30 2.08 -1.06 -3.58
CA VAL A 30 2.60 -1.19 -4.94
C VAL A 30 1.69 -0.39 -5.89
N ALA A 31 2.29 0.54 -6.61
CA ALA A 31 1.63 1.35 -7.61
C ALA A 31 2.25 1.12 -8.99
N ASN A 32 1.41 1.17 -10.03
CA ASN A 32 1.85 0.93 -11.41
C ASN A 32 2.46 2.20 -12.04
N ASP A 33 1.91 3.36 -11.69
CA ASP A 33 2.32 4.67 -12.15
C ASP A 33 2.18 5.73 -11.03
N LEU A 34 2.50 6.99 -11.35
CA LEU A 34 2.47 8.09 -10.40
C LEU A 34 1.04 8.46 -9.98
N ASP A 35 0.09 8.38 -10.90
CA ASP A 35 -1.30 8.74 -10.66
C ASP A 35 -1.97 7.70 -9.76
N ASP A 36 -1.73 6.41 -10.01
CA ASP A 36 -2.16 5.29 -9.17
C ASP A 36 -1.57 5.40 -7.76
N ALA A 37 -0.29 5.77 -7.64
CA ALA A 37 0.35 6.01 -6.35
C ALA A 37 -0.33 7.16 -5.58
N ALA A 38 -0.58 8.28 -6.26
CA ALA A 38 -1.23 9.46 -5.69
C ALA A 38 -2.66 9.15 -5.24
N GLN A 39 -3.46 8.50 -6.09
CA GLN A 39 -4.83 8.12 -5.78
C GLN A 39 -4.91 7.16 -4.57
N LYS A 40 -4.05 6.14 -4.53
CA LYS A 40 -4.01 5.20 -3.39
C LYS A 40 -3.62 5.91 -2.10
N ALA A 41 -2.62 6.78 -2.15
CA ALA A 41 -2.18 7.54 -0.97
C ALA A 41 -3.30 8.44 -0.41
N VAL A 42 -4.00 9.18 -1.28
CA VAL A 42 -5.12 10.05 -0.88
C VAL A 42 -6.27 9.24 -0.29
N LYS A 43 -6.69 8.16 -0.94
CA LYS A 43 -7.76 7.29 -0.42
C LYS A 43 -7.46 6.76 0.98
N ILE A 44 -6.22 6.38 1.25
CA ILE A 44 -5.81 5.91 2.57
C ILE A 44 -5.85 7.04 3.59
N ALA A 45 -5.36 8.23 3.21
CA ALA A 45 -5.44 9.41 4.07
C ALA A 45 -6.90 9.74 4.45
N ASP A 46 -7.82 9.66 3.49
CA ASP A 46 -9.25 9.89 3.72
C ASP A 46 -9.84 8.84 4.67
N ILE A 47 -9.50 7.56 4.50
CA ILE A 47 -9.95 6.48 5.40
C ILE A 47 -9.44 6.71 6.82
N VAL A 48 -8.17 7.09 6.98
CA VAL A 48 -7.57 7.39 8.30
C VAL A 48 -8.27 8.59 8.92
N ALA A 49 -8.51 9.66 8.16
CA ALA A 49 -9.18 10.86 8.65
C ALA A 49 -10.61 10.57 9.13
N GLN A 50 -11.38 9.81 8.35
CA GLN A 50 -12.73 9.40 8.74
C GLN A 50 -12.71 8.53 10.00
N ALA A 51 -11.77 7.60 10.08
CA ALA A 51 -11.66 6.73 11.25
C ALA A 51 -11.22 7.47 12.52
N GLU A 52 -10.38 8.49 12.40
CA GLU A 52 -10.03 9.39 13.51
C GLU A 52 -11.26 10.15 14.02
N GLU A 53 -12.14 10.62 13.12
CA GLU A 53 -13.38 11.31 13.47
C GLU A 53 -14.35 10.42 14.25
N VAL A 54 -14.45 9.14 13.88
CA VAL A 54 -15.31 8.17 14.59
C VAL A 54 -14.59 7.44 15.72
N HIS A 55 -13.36 7.82 16.06
CA HIS A 55 -12.50 7.16 17.06
C HIS A 55 -12.35 5.64 16.87
N VAL A 56 -12.34 5.18 15.62
CA VAL A 56 -12.17 3.77 15.26
C VAL A 56 -10.70 3.51 14.91
N ASN A 57 -10.16 2.42 15.47
CA ASN A 57 -8.81 1.99 15.14
C ASN A 57 -8.79 1.24 13.80
N VAL A 58 -8.06 1.75 12.80
CA VAL A 58 -7.93 1.10 11.49
C VAL A 58 -6.68 0.23 11.45
N SER A 59 -6.89 -1.08 11.37
CA SER A 59 -5.84 -2.03 11.03
C SER A 59 -5.91 -2.34 9.53
N PHE A 60 -4.93 -1.84 8.78
CA PHE A 60 -4.77 -2.21 7.39
C PHE A 60 -4.09 -3.57 7.29
N ASP A 61 -4.80 -4.56 6.77
CA ASP A 61 -4.22 -5.80 6.28
C ASP A 61 -3.76 -5.58 4.84
N TRP A 62 -2.45 -5.61 4.63
CA TRP A 62 -1.82 -5.37 3.32
C TRP A 62 -1.54 -6.67 2.56
N THR A 63 -2.21 -7.75 2.93
CA THR A 63 -2.16 -8.99 2.15
C THR A 63 -2.69 -8.70 0.75
N LEU A 64 -1.79 -8.60 -0.23
CA LEU A 64 -2.16 -8.57 -1.62
C LEU A 64 -2.88 -9.88 -1.90
N VAL A 65 -4.19 -9.78 -2.15
CA VAL A 65 -5.00 -10.89 -2.61
C VAL A 65 -4.40 -11.29 -3.95
N LEU A 66 -3.48 -12.27 -3.92
CA LEU A 66 -3.20 -13.16 -5.03
C LEU A 66 -4.51 -13.90 -5.29
N ALA A 67 -5.45 -13.22 -5.94
CA ALA A 67 -6.57 -13.87 -6.57
C ALA A 67 -5.95 -14.81 -7.61
N ALA A 68 -6.31 -16.08 -7.46
CA ALA A 68 -5.91 -17.23 -8.25
C ALA A 68 -5.88 -17.00 -9.76
#